data_AF-A0AAD5JYU4-F1
#
_entry.id   AF-A0AAD5JYU4-F1
#
_cell.length_a   1.000
_cell.length_b   1.000
_cell.length_c   1.000
_cell.angle_alpha   90.00
_cell.angle_beta   90.00
_cell.angle_gamma   90.00
#
_symmetry.space_group_name_H-M   'P 1'
#
loop_
_entity.id
_entity.type
_entity.pdbx_description
1 polymer ?
#
loop_
_entity_poly.entity_id
_entity_poly.type
_entity_poly.pdbx_seq_one_letter_code
_entity_poly.pdbx_strand_id
1 'polypeptide(L)'
;RLGCSIEEAELDAKDKLQTYDDAKKAIRMMEGLRKFLGSSLDQRMDRWSEFRMFITLAAKAHFTYYLHKRGDSGYLKFQHDKEKLVVRVSVSTADQFQKGSTRHKDSKSLSGGEKSYSQISLLLAMWQGIASPLVCLDEFDVYMDAVNRKQSMRMLMETALEQSDAQYIFITPQDASNMKPGPFVKVHRLNDPNRRQTNETE
;
A
#
# COMPACT_ATOMS: atom_id res chain seq x y z
N ARG A 1 -48.64 -33.07 -47.71
CA ARG A 1 -48.46 -32.24 -46.50
C ARG A 1 -49.03 -30.88 -46.84
N LEU A 2 -50.10 -30.49 -46.15
CA LEU A 2 -50.87 -29.27 -46.40
C LEU A 2 -49.97 -28.04 -46.22
N GLY A 3 -50.09 -27.06 -47.11
CA GLY A 3 -49.49 -25.73 -46.93
C GLY A 3 -50.16 -24.99 -45.76
N CYS A 4 -49.43 -24.06 -45.14
CA CYS A 4 -49.97 -23.17 -44.12
C CYS A 4 -51.00 -22.21 -44.71
N SER A 5 -51.89 -21.69 -43.88
CA SER A 5 -52.79 -20.62 -44.32
C SER A 5 -52.00 -19.33 -44.57
N ILE A 6 -52.56 -18.42 -45.36
CA ILE A 6 -51.94 -17.11 -45.64
C ILE A 6 -51.79 -16.31 -44.33
N GLU A 7 -52.79 -16.35 -43.45
CA GLU A 7 -52.75 -15.69 -42.15
C GLU A 7 -51.65 -16.27 -41.23
N GLU A 8 -51.46 -17.60 -41.23
CA GLU A 8 -50.39 -18.25 -40.47
C GLU A 8 -49.00 -17.86 -41.00
N ALA A 9 -48.85 -17.76 -42.32
CA ALA A 9 -47.61 -17.32 -42.95
C ALA A 9 -47.30 -15.85 -42.64
N GLU A 10 -48.32 -14.98 -42.64
CA GLU A 10 -48.17 -13.57 -42.29
C GLU A 10 -47.79 -13.38 -40.82
N LEU A 11 -48.38 -14.16 -39.91
CA LEU A 11 -48.06 -14.12 -38.48
C LEU A 11 -46.61 -14.57 -38.21
N ASP A 12 -46.19 -15.70 -38.80
CA ASP A 12 -44.81 -16.22 -38.68
C ASP A 12 -43.78 -15.25 -39.27
N ALA A 13 -44.08 -14.65 -40.43
CA ALA A 13 -43.21 -13.64 -41.03
C ALA A 13 -43.05 -12.41 -40.13
N LYS A 14 -44.13 -11.95 -39.50
CA LYS A 14 -44.12 -10.82 -38.57
C LYS A 14 -43.30 -11.12 -37.30
N ASP A 15 -43.48 -12.31 -36.72
CA ASP A 15 -42.74 -12.74 -35.53
C ASP A 15 -41.23 -12.89 -35.80
N LYS A 16 -40.88 -13.48 -36.94
CA LYS A 16 -39.47 -13.59 -37.38
C LYS A 16 -38.84 -12.24 -37.68
N LEU A 17 -39.59 -11.31 -38.28
CA LEU A 17 -39.11 -9.95 -38.52
C LEU A 17 -38.84 -9.23 -37.19
N GLN A 18 -39.76 -9.32 -36.23
CA GLN A 18 -39.59 -8.76 -34.89
C GLN A 18 -38.35 -9.34 -34.18
N THR A 19 -38.21 -10.67 -34.19
CA THR A 19 -37.07 -11.37 -33.59
C THR A 19 -35.74 -10.95 -34.24
N TYR A 20 -35.73 -10.82 -35.57
CA TYR A 20 -34.57 -10.33 -36.31
C TYR A 20 -34.21 -8.89 -35.93
N ASP A 21 -35.19 -7.99 -35.85
CA ASP A 21 -34.96 -6.60 -35.48
C ASP A 21 -34.45 -6.47 -34.05
N ASP A 22 -34.96 -7.26 -33.13
CA ASP A 22 -34.51 -7.26 -31.74
C ASP A 22 -33.11 -7.85 -31.58
N ALA A 23 -32.78 -8.94 -32.30
CA ALA A 23 -31.43 -9.46 -32.37
C ALA A 23 -30.44 -8.44 -32.96
N LYS A 24 -30.85 -7.72 -34.01
CA LYS A 24 -30.05 -6.66 -34.63
C LYS A 24 -29.80 -5.48 -33.69
N LYS A 25 -30.82 -5.07 -32.92
CA LYS A 25 -30.66 -4.07 -31.85
C LYS A 25 -29.70 -4.56 -30.78
N ALA A 26 -29.84 -5.81 -30.32
CA ALA A 26 -28.98 -6.41 -29.31
C ALA A 26 -27.51 -6.40 -29.75
N ILE A 27 -27.21 -6.81 -30.98
CA ILE A 27 -25.85 -6.78 -31.54
C ILE A 27 -25.29 -5.35 -31.54
N ARG A 28 -26.06 -4.37 -32.03
CA ARG A 28 -25.63 -2.96 -32.04
C ARG A 28 -25.32 -2.44 -30.64
N MET A 29 -26.15 -2.78 -29.65
CA MET A 29 -25.92 -2.42 -28.25
C MET A 29 -24.64 -3.08 -27.71
N MET A 30 -24.43 -4.37 -27.98
CA MET A 30 -23.23 -5.10 -27.56
C MET A 30 -21.96 -4.53 -28.19
N GLU A 31 -22.00 -4.14 -29.47
CA GLU A 31 -20.86 -3.48 -30.12
C GLU A 31 -20.54 -2.12 -29.50
N GLY A 32 -21.57 -1.34 -29.17
CA GLY A 32 -21.42 -0.09 -28.43
C GLY A 32 -20.80 -0.31 -27.05
N LEU A 33 -21.32 -1.29 -26.31
CA LEU A 33 -20.80 -1.66 -24.99
C LEU A 33 -19.35 -2.14 -25.07
N ARG A 34 -19.00 -2.99 -26.04
CA ARG A 34 -17.63 -3.46 -26.25
C ARG A 34 -16.67 -2.29 -26.46
N LYS A 35 -17.03 -1.33 -27.32
CA LYS A 35 -16.21 -0.13 -27.57
C LYS A 35 -16.04 0.70 -26.30
N PHE A 36 -17.12 0.91 -25.55
CA PHE A 36 -17.11 1.66 -24.29
C PHE A 36 -16.25 0.98 -23.22
N LEU A 37 -16.34 -0.35 -23.07
CA LEU A 37 -15.53 -1.10 -22.14
C LEU A 37 -14.05 -1.09 -22.53
N GLY A 38 -13.75 -1.18 -23.83
CA GLY A 38 -12.39 -1.03 -24.37
C GLY A 38 -11.79 0.32 -23.98
N SER A 39 -12.45 1.42 -24.32
CA SER A 39 -11.95 2.76 -23.98
C SER A 39 -11.85 3.00 -22.47
N SER A 40 -12.80 2.45 -21.70
CA SER A 40 -12.74 2.53 -20.23
C SER A 40 -11.57 1.74 -19.64
N LEU A 41 -11.18 0.62 -20.27
CA LEU A 41 -10.02 -0.15 -19.86
C LEU A 41 -8.73 0.62 -20.17
N ASP A 42 -8.60 1.16 -21.38
CA ASP A 42 -7.43 1.94 -21.80
C ASP A 42 -7.19 3.12 -20.84
N GLN A 43 -8.25 3.89 -20.53
CA GLN A 43 -8.16 4.99 -19.56
C GLN A 43 -7.73 4.56 -18.16
N ARG A 44 -8.13 3.35 -17.72
CA ARG A 44 -7.69 2.83 -16.42
C ARG A 44 -6.24 2.37 -16.46
N MET A 45 -5.78 1.80 -17.57
CA MET A 45 -4.38 1.40 -17.75
C MET A 45 -3.46 2.63 -17.78
N ASP A 46 -3.87 3.70 -18.45
CA ASP A 46 -3.13 4.96 -18.49
C ASP A 46 -3.03 5.57 -17.07
N ARG A 47 -4.18 5.72 -16.39
CA ARG A 47 -4.22 6.21 -15.00
C ARG A 47 -3.39 5.35 -14.06
N TRP A 48 -3.45 4.02 -14.19
CA TRP A 48 -2.65 3.13 -13.38
C TRP A 48 -1.14 3.37 -13.59
N SER A 49 -0.71 3.59 -14.83
CA SER A 49 0.69 3.90 -15.14
C SER A 49 1.13 5.22 -14.50
N GLU A 50 0.29 6.25 -14.59
CA GLU A 50 0.51 7.56 -13.94
C GLU A 50 0.60 7.44 -12.42
N PHE A 51 -0.37 6.76 -11.79
CA PHE A 51 -0.37 6.53 -10.34
C PHE A 51 0.88 5.76 -9.89
N ARG A 52 1.25 4.71 -10.63
CA ARG A 52 2.45 3.93 -10.32
C ARG A 52 3.71 4.79 -10.36
N MET A 53 3.82 5.68 -11.35
CA MET A 53 4.95 6.62 -11.45
C MET A 53 4.94 7.62 -10.28
N PHE A 54 3.79 8.23 -9.99
CA PHE A 54 3.64 9.19 -8.90
C PHE A 54 4.02 8.58 -7.55
N ILE A 55 3.44 7.44 -7.19
CA ILE A 55 3.72 6.73 -5.93
C ILE A 55 5.21 6.35 -5.85
N THR A 56 5.81 5.93 -6.96
CA THR A 56 7.25 5.60 -7.02
C THR A 56 8.12 6.80 -6.70
N LEU A 57 7.82 7.97 -7.29
CA LEU A 57 8.59 9.19 -7.07
C LEU A 57 8.39 9.72 -5.65
N ALA A 58 7.16 9.75 -5.16
CA ALA A 58 6.83 10.14 -3.79
C ALA A 58 7.56 9.24 -2.78
N ALA A 59 7.46 7.91 -2.92
CA ALA A 59 8.12 6.98 -2.03
C ALA A 59 9.65 7.17 -2.01
N LYS A 60 10.28 7.41 -3.17
CA LYS A 60 11.73 7.72 -3.22
C LYS A 60 12.07 9.00 -2.43
N ALA A 61 11.30 10.07 -2.64
CA ALA A 61 11.54 11.35 -1.99
C ALA A 61 11.34 11.26 -0.47
N HIS A 62 10.22 10.70 -0.03
CA HIS A 62 9.90 10.56 1.39
C HIS A 62 10.85 9.60 2.10
N PHE A 63 11.23 8.48 1.48
CA PHE A 63 12.21 7.56 2.07
C PHE A 63 13.54 8.26 2.35
N THR A 64 14.00 9.05 1.38
CA THR A 64 15.22 9.84 1.51
C THR A 64 15.06 10.87 2.63
N TYR A 65 13.96 11.61 2.66
CA TYR A 65 13.64 12.58 3.71
C TYR A 65 13.69 11.98 5.11
N TYR A 66 13.02 10.84 5.32
CA TYR A 66 12.97 10.18 6.63
C TYR A 66 14.33 9.64 7.06
N LEU A 67 15.15 9.09 6.16
CA LEU A 67 16.52 8.71 6.50
C LEU A 67 17.37 9.90 6.93
N HIS A 68 17.25 11.04 6.24
CA HIS A 68 18.00 12.25 6.57
C HIS A 68 17.60 12.84 7.93
N LYS A 69 16.37 12.64 8.42
CA LYS A 69 15.98 13.04 9.79
C LYS A 69 16.85 12.39 10.87
N ARG A 70 17.46 11.24 10.61
CA ARG A 70 18.42 10.58 11.53
C ARG A 70 19.89 10.84 11.17
N GLY A 71 20.17 11.55 10.07
CA GLY A 71 21.52 11.75 9.54
C GLY A 71 22.01 10.62 8.64
N ASP A 72 21.11 9.71 8.23
CA ASP A 72 21.42 8.67 7.26
C ASP A 72 21.07 9.11 5.84
N SER A 73 21.58 8.37 4.86
CA SER A 73 21.23 8.54 3.45
C SER A 73 20.81 7.21 2.84
N GLY A 74 20.10 7.24 1.71
CA GLY A 74 19.65 6.02 1.07
C GLY A 74 18.78 6.30 -0.14
N TYR A 75 18.39 5.25 -0.84
CA TYR A 75 17.49 5.34 -1.98
C TYR A 75 16.67 4.07 -2.18
N LEU A 76 15.53 4.26 -2.86
CA LEU A 76 14.68 3.17 -3.35
C LEU A 76 14.83 3.03 -4.86
N LYS A 77 15.00 1.80 -5.33
CA LYS A 77 14.99 1.47 -6.76
C LYS A 77 13.88 0.47 -7.05
N PHE A 78 12.80 0.99 -7.61
CA PHE A 78 11.66 0.21 -8.11
C PHE A 78 11.99 -0.34 -9.49
N GLN A 79 11.81 -1.65 -9.67
CA GLN A 79 11.92 -2.35 -10.93
C GLN A 79 10.57 -3.00 -11.21
N HIS A 80 9.62 -2.21 -11.72
CA HIS A 80 8.23 -2.64 -11.89
C HIS A 80 8.10 -3.86 -12.80
N ASP A 81 8.82 -3.91 -13.92
CA ASP A 81 8.78 -5.05 -14.85
C ASP A 81 9.30 -6.35 -14.25
N LYS A 82 10.10 -6.25 -13.17
CA LYS A 82 10.69 -7.39 -12.47
C LYS A 82 10.02 -7.65 -11.12
N GLU A 83 8.99 -6.86 -10.78
CA GLU A 83 8.29 -6.89 -9.49
C GLU A 83 9.26 -6.83 -8.30
N LYS A 84 10.32 -6.01 -8.43
CA LYS A 84 11.40 -5.93 -7.44
C LYS A 84 11.57 -4.53 -6.89
N LEU A 85 11.65 -4.44 -5.56
CA LEU A 85 12.10 -3.26 -4.85
C LEU A 85 13.49 -3.50 -4.27
N VAL A 86 14.44 -2.66 -4.64
CA VAL A 86 15.77 -2.62 -4.04
C VAL A 86 15.84 -1.44 -3.09
N VAL A 87 16.17 -1.73 -1.83
CA VAL A 87 16.33 -0.74 -0.76
C VAL A 87 17.81 -0.64 -0.42
N ARG A 88 18.37 0.56 -0.49
CA ARG A 88 19.78 0.83 -0.18
C ARG A 88 19.87 1.93 0.86
N VAL A 89 20.69 1.70 1.88
CA VAL A 89 20.88 2.62 2.99
C VAL A 89 22.38 2.79 3.20
N SER A 90 22.81 4.02 3.39
CA SER A 90 24.17 4.39 3.78
C SER A 90 24.10 5.14 5.09
N VAL A 91 24.87 4.66 6.04
CA VAL A 91 24.85 5.14 7.41
C VAL A 91 26.06 6.02 7.62
N SER A 92 25.81 7.26 8.01
CA SER A 92 26.85 8.25 8.23
C SER A 92 27.37 8.10 9.65
N THR A 93 28.35 7.23 9.88
CA THR A 93 29.08 7.23 11.16
C THR A 93 30.02 8.44 11.21
N ALA A 94 30.17 9.08 12.37
CA ALA A 94 31.05 10.25 12.55
C ALA A 94 32.49 10.02 12.03
N ASP A 95 33.01 8.79 12.10
CA ASP A 95 34.33 8.40 11.54
C ASP A 95 34.40 8.38 10.01
N GLN A 96 33.28 8.26 9.28
CA GLN A 96 33.27 8.15 7.82
C GLN A 96 33.30 9.52 7.13
N PHE A 97 32.87 10.59 7.81
CA PHE A 97 32.99 11.96 7.30
C PHE A 97 34.45 12.37 7.09
N GLN A 98 35.40 11.83 7.86
CA GLN A 98 36.82 12.14 7.70
C GLN A 98 37.52 11.40 6.55
N LYS A 99 36.92 10.33 5.99
CA LYS A 99 37.55 9.48 4.96
C LYS A 99 36.89 9.57 3.57
N GLY A 100 35.88 10.41 3.38
CA GLY A 100 35.25 10.64 2.07
C GLY A 100 34.60 9.41 1.42
N SER A 101 34.39 8.33 2.18
CA SER A 101 33.88 7.05 1.69
C SER A 101 32.52 6.77 2.31
N THR A 102 31.45 7.03 1.56
CA THR A 102 30.07 6.71 1.94
C THR A 102 29.76 5.29 1.48
N ARG A 103 29.86 4.30 2.38
CA ARG A 103 29.63 2.89 1.99
C ARG A 103 28.13 2.55 2.04
N HIS A 104 27.50 2.44 0.87
CA HIS A 104 26.15 1.90 0.77
C HIS A 104 26.11 0.43 1.23
N LYS A 105 25.26 0.15 2.21
CA LYS A 105 25.03 -1.20 2.76
C LYS A 105 23.78 -1.80 2.12
N ASP A 106 23.81 -3.11 1.88
CA ASP A 106 22.60 -3.90 1.64
C ASP A 106 21.76 -3.95 2.92
N SER A 107 20.43 -4.04 2.80
CA SER A 107 19.52 -4.16 3.94
C SER A 107 19.86 -5.33 4.87
N LYS A 108 20.52 -6.37 4.34
CA LYS A 108 21.02 -7.53 5.10
C LYS A 108 22.28 -7.26 5.93
N SER A 109 22.99 -6.17 5.64
CA SER A 109 24.26 -5.79 6.28
C SER A 109 24.14 -4.62 7.26
N LEU A 110 22.90 -4.17 7.52
CA LEU A 110 22.58 -3.14 8.49
C LEU A 110 22.62 -3.68 9.92
N SER A 111 23.02 -2.84 10.88
CA SER A 111 22.84 -3.15 12.30
C SER A 111 21.35 -3.28 12.65
N GLY A 112 21.03 -3.88 13.80
CA GLY A 112 19.63 -4.05 14.25
C GLY A 112 18.84 -2.73 14.24
N GLY A 113 19.46 -1.66 14.78
CA GLY A 113 18.86 -0.33 14.80
C GLY A 113 18.81 0.39 13.46
N GLU A 114 19.77 0.11 12.57
CA GLU A 114 19.73 0.62 11.20
C GLU A 114 18.60 -0.01 10.40
N LYS A 115 18.40 -1.31 10.57
CA LYS A 115 17.35 -2.08 9.90
C LYS A 115 15.96 -1.61 10.33
N SER A 116 15.72 -1.50 11.65
CA SER A 116 14.42 -1.08 12.18
C SER A 116 14.01 0.32 11.72
N TYR A 117 14.94 1.29 11.75
CA TYR A 117 14.63 2.65 11.32
C TYR A 117 14.42 2.76 9.80
N SER A 118 15.20 2.01 9.02
CA SER A 118 15.03 1.95 7.56
C SER A 118 13.69 1.34 7.19
N GLN A 119 13.21 0.35 7.94
CA GLN A 119 11.89 -0.25 7.75
C GLN A 119 10.78 0.76 8.01
N ILE A 120 10.85 1.52 9.10
CA ILE A 120 9.85 2.56 9.42
C ILE A 120 9.92 3.71 8.41
N SER A 121 11.11 4.13 8.00
CA SER A 121 11.28 5.13 6.93
C SER A 121 10.65 4.67 5.62
N LEU A 122 10.78 3.38 5.28
CA LEU A 122 10.13 2.79 4.11
C LEU A 122 8.62 2.76 4.27
N LEU A 123 8.11 2.35 5.43
CA LEU A 123 6.68 2.32 5.73
C LEU A 123 6.05 3.70 5.54
N LEU A 124 6.63 4.73 6.17
CA LEU A 124 6.16 6.11 6.05
C LEU A 124 6.25 6.64 4.61
N ALA A 125 7.29 6.26 3.87
CA ALA A 125 7.43 6.64 2.48
C ALA A 125 6.34 6.04 1.59
N MET A 126 5.91 4.81 1.90
CA MET A 126 4.83 4.14 1.18
C MET A 126 3.45 4.65 1.60
N TRP A 127 3.28 5.18 2.82
CA TRP A 127 2.00 5.75 3.27
C TRP A 127 1.48 6.87 2.38
N GLN A 128 2.34 7.64 1.75
CA GLN A 128 1.93 8.70 0.82
C GLN A 128 1.18 8.18 -0.41
N GLY A 129 1.36 6.90 -0.75
CA GLY A 129 0.60 6.24 -1.82
C GLY A 129 -0.67 5.53 -1.35
N ILE A 130 -0.92 5.48 -0.03
CA ILE A 130 -2.07 4.77 0.55
C ILE A 130 -3.17 5.78 0.83
N ALA A 131 -4.21 5.77 0.00
CA ALA A 131 -5.42 6.54 0.23
C ALA A 131 -6.39 5.72 1.09
N SER A 132 -6.30 5.85 2.41
CA SER A 132 -7.23 5.22 3.36
C SER A 132 -7.59 6.18 4.49
N PRO A 133 -8.89 6.36 4.82
CA PRO A 133 -9.30 7.17 5.97
C PRO A 133 -8.97 6.52 7.32
N LEU A 134 -8.57 5.24 7.31
CA LEU A 134 -8.17 4.48 8.50
C LEU A 134 -6.91 3.67 8.18
N VAL A 135 -5.89 3.82 9.00
CA VAL A 135 -4.61 3.13 8.85
C VAL A 135 -4.26 2.43 10.15
N CYS A 136 -4.11 1.11 10.09
CA CYS A 136 -3.72 0.30 11.24
C CYS A 136 -2.32 -0.28 11.03
N LEU A 137 -1.46 -0.17 12.04
CA LEU A 137 -0.19 -0.89 12.10
C LEU A 137 -0.21 -1.85 13.28
N ASP A 138 0.13 -3.10 13.03
CA ASP A 138 0.24 -4.13 14.04
C ASP A 138 1.70 -4.60 14.16
N GLU A 139 2.12 -4.91 15.39
CA GLU A 139 3.43 -5.47 15.73
C GLU A 139 4.66 -4.77 15.11
N PHE A 140 4.55 -3.47 14.81
CA PHE A 140 5.57 -2.74 14.03
C PHE A 140 6.92 -2.61 14.75
N ASP A 141 6.96 -2.78 16.08
CA ASP A 141 8.14 -2.58 16.93
C ASP A 141 8.70 -3.85 17.57
N VAL A 142 8.18 -5.05 17.25
CA VAL A 142 8.55 -6.32 17.90
C VAL A 142 10.05 -6.63 17.83
N TYR A 143 10.72 -6.24 16.74
CA TYR A 143 12.15 -6.51 16.52
C TYR A 143 13.06 -5.32 16.88
N MET A 144 12.52 -4.29 17.53
CA MET A 144 13.27 -3.07 17.86
C MET A 144 13.76 -3.09 19.31
N ASP A 145 14.97 -2.58 19.54
CA ASP A 145 15.41 -2.25 20.89
C ASP A 145 14.68 -0.99 21.42
N ALA A 146 14.84 -0.70 22.72
CA ALA A 146 14.16 0.41 23.37
C ALA A 146 14.49 1.79 22.78
N VAL A 147 15.71 1.99 22.27
CA VAL A 147 16.14 3.28 21.70
C VAL A 147 15.49 3.50 20.34
N ASN A 148 15.58 2.51 19.46
CA ASN A 148 15.01 2.54 18.12
C ASN A 148 13.48 2.56 18.15
N ARG A 149 12.86 1.84 19.10
CA ARG A 149 11.42 1.87 19.33
C ARG A 149 10.93 3.27 19.67
N LYS A 150 11.59 3.96 20.61
CA LYS A 150 11.22 5.32 21.02
C LYS A 150 11.30 6.31 19.85
N GLN A 151 12.33 6.19 19.02
CA GLN A 151 12.49 7.05 17.84
C GLN A 151 11.43 6.74 16.77
N SER A 152 11.18 5.46 16.50
CA SER A 152 10.19 5.01 15.50
C SER A 152 8.78 5.40 15.87
N MET A 153 8.38 5.19 17.13
CA MET A 153 7.07 5.61 17.65
C MET A 153 6.87 7.11 17.46
N ARG A 154 7.86 7.94 17.82
CA ARG A 154 7.78 9.39 17.61
C ARG A 154 7.56 9.74 16.14
N MET A 155 8.34 9.13 15.24
CA MET A 155 8.25 9.41 13.80
C MET A 155 6.90 9.02 13.20
N LEU A 156 6.35 7.87 13.62
CA LEU A 156 5.00 7.43 13.24
C LEU A 156 3.94 8.42 13.71
N MET A 157 4.02 8.85 14.98
CA MET A 157 3.06 9.79 15.55
C MET A 157 3.13 11.18 14.91
N GLU A 158 4.33 11.73 14.71
CA GLU A 158 4.52 13.02 14.03
C GLU A 158 3.90 12.97 12.63
N THR A 159 4.19 11.91 11.87
CA THR A 159 3.64 11.75 10.51
C THR A 159 2.11 11.60 10.53
N ALA A 160 1.57 10.82 11.46
CA ALA A 160 0.14 10.66 11.63
C ALA A 160 -0.57 11.98 12.00
N LEU A 161 0.09 12.86 12.75
CA LEU A 161 -0.44 14.17 13.12
C LEU A 161 -0.34 15.19 11.96
N GLU A 162 0.67 15.06 11.11
CA GLU A 162 0.83 15.88 9.89
C GLU A 162 -0.22 15.50 8.82
N GLN A 163 -0.66 14.24 8.78
CA GLN A 163 -1.66 13.72 7.84
C GLN A 163 -3.05 13.65 8.49
N SER A 164 -3.76 14.78 8.52
CA SER A 164 -5.05 14.92 9.20
C SER A 164 -6.26 14.27 8.49
N ASP A 165 -6.05 13.66 7.33
CA ASP A 165 -7.08 13.04 6.50
C ASP A 165 -7.37 11.57 6.86
N ALA A 166 -6.62 11.00 7.81
CA ALA A 166 -6.79 9.62 8.25
C ALA A 166 -6.73 9.47 9.78
N GLN A 167 -7.43 8.44 10.28
CA GLN A 167 -7.28 7.95 11.65
C GLN A 167 -6.20 6.86 11.68
N TYR A 168 -5.30 6.94 12.66
CA TYR A 168 -4.22 5.96 12.84
C TYR A 168 -4.44 5.12 14.09
N ILE A 169 -4.30 3.80 13.95
CA ILE A 169 -4.36 2.83 15.05
C ILE A 169 -3.05 2.05 15.06
N PHE A 170 -2.27 2.21 16.13
CA PHE A 170 -1.03 1.44 16.31
C PHE A 170 -1.25 0.41 17.41
N ILE A 171 -1.07 -0.85 17.05
CA ILE A 171 -1.16 -2.01 17.93
C ILE A 171 0.27 -2.50 18.14
N THR A 172 0.66 -2.64 19.40
CA THR A 172 1.96 -3.15 19.80
C THR A 172 1.80 -4.03 21.04
N PRO A 173 2.50 -5.18 21.11
CA PRO A 173 2.57 -5.98 22.32
C PRO A 173 3.51 -5.37 23.37
N GLN A 174 4.24 -4.31 23.01
CA GLN A 174 5.23 -3.67 23.87
C GLN A 174 4.60 -2.55 24.70
N ASP A 175 5.16 -2.29 25.87
CA ASP A 175 4.63 -1.26 26.76
C ASP A 175 4.82 0.16 26.21
N ALA A 176 3.71 0.88 26.03
CA ALA A 176 3.64 2.27 25.58
C ALA A 176 3.47 3.28 26.73
N SER A 177 3.53 2.84 28.00
CA SER A 177 3.34 3.68 29.20
C SER A 177 4.28 4.89 29.28
N ASN A 178 5.51 4.76 28.74
CA ASN A 178 6.51 5.83 28.73
C ASN A 178 6.27 6.89 27.63
N MET A 179 5.21 6.74 26.85
CA MET A 179 4.81 7.71 25.83
C MET A 179 4.06 8.87 26.48
N LYS A 180 4.39 10.10 26.09
CA LYS A 180 3.62 11.29 26.47
C LYS A 180 2.61 11.58 25.36
N PRO A 181 1.35 11.14 25.47
CA PRO A 181 0.36 11.43 24.43
C PRO A 181 0.11 12.94 24.33
N GLY A 182 0.05 13.45 23.10
CA GLY A 182 -0.44 14.79 22.80
C GLY A 182 -1.96 14.86 22.86
N PRO A 183 -2.57 16.04 22.60
CA PRO A 183 -4.02 16.25 22.72
C PRO A 183 -4.86 15.37 21.77
N PHE A 184 -4.28 14.93 20.65
CA PHE A 184 -4.94 14.11 19.64
C PHE A 184 -4.57 12.62 19.71
N VAL A 185 -3.89 12.20 20.78
CA VAL A 185 -3.41 10.82 20.93
C VAL A 185 -4.04 10.19 22.16
N LYS A 186 -4.59 8.98 21.99
CA LYS A 186 -5.15 8.19 23.07
C LYS A 186 -4.45 6.85 23.16
N VAL A 187 -4.04 6.46 24.37
CA VAL A 187 -3.40 5.17 24.64
C VAL A 187 -4.40 4.27 25.35
N HIS A 188 -4.62 3.09 24.78
CA HIS A 188 -5.45 2.04 25.36
C HIS A 188 -4.56 0.86 25.74
N ARG A 189 -4.42 0.60 27.05
CA ARG A 189 -3.70 -0.58 27.55
C ARG A 189 -4.69 -1.72 27.82
N LEU A 190 -4.47 -2.86 27.17
CA LEU A 190 -5.21 -4.09 27.46
C LEU A 190 -4.62 -4.81 28.67
N ASN A 191 -5.42 -5.65 29.31
CA ASN A 191 -4.94 -6.54 30.37
C ASN A 191 -3.95 -7.56 29.79
N ASP A 192 -3.01 -7.99 30.62
CA ASP A 192 -2.04 -9.00 30.23
C ASP A 192 -2.77 -10.30 29.81
N PRO A 193 -2.33 -10.97 28.74
CA PRO A 193 -2.99 -12.17 28.25
C PRO A 193 -2.89 -13.31 29.27
N ASN A 194 -4.00 -14.05 29.44
CA ASN A 194 -4.04 -15.25 30.28
C ASN A 194 -3.20 -16.38 29.63
N ARG A 195 -1.89 -16.40 29.90
CA ARG A 195 -1.02 -17.52 29.53
C ARG A 195 -1.30 -18.70 30.47
N ARG A 196 -2.37 -19.45 30.21
CA ARG A 196 -2.50 -20.79 30.81
C ARG A 196 -1.33 -21.62 30.30
N GLN A 197 -0.50 -22.06 31.24
CA GLN A 197 0.62 -22.96 31.02
C GLN A 197 0.12 -24.22 30.29
N THR A 198 0.47 -24.38 29.01
CA THR A 198 0.61 -25.69 28.40
C THR A 198 1.88 -26.33 28.94
N ASN A 199 1.85 -26.67 30.23
CA ASN A 199 2.68 -27.74 30.77
C ASN A 199 1.83 -29.00 30.63
N GLU A 200 1.65 -29.45 29.39
CA GLU A 200 1.29 -30.85 29.16
C GLU A 200 2.56 -31.64 29.41
N THR A 201 2.62 -32.23 30.61
CA THR A 201 3.53 -33.30 30.98
C THR A 201 3.55 -34.37 29.90
N GLU A 202 4.72 -34.57 29.29
CA GLU A 202 5.14 -35.86 28.73
C GLU A 202 5.18 -36.95 29.83
#